data_AF-K1UC42-F1
#
_entry.id   AF-K1UC42-F1
#
_cell.length_a   1.000
_cell.length_b   1.000
_cell.length_c   1.000
_cell.angle_alpha   90.00
_cell.angle_beta   90.00
_cell.angle_gamma   90.00
#
_symmetry.space_group_name_H-M   'P 1'
#
loop_
_entity.id
_entity.type
_entity.pdbx_description
1 polymer ?
#
loop_
_entity_poly.entity_id
_entity_poly.type
_entity_poly.pdbx_seq_one_letter_code
_entity_poly.pdbx_strand_id
1 'polypeptide(L)'
;MRSPSGNGYAGGVVFFAKFSILKTYCLLQGTILHPKTIVRYAVELTPYAIFDMDGTLLCSTGMWDHVTDRILAKYGKTITHEQRMANMTLTVEGTAAMFVQQLGVPLTEPECAELIRAEARYGYAQEATVKPGS
;
A
#
# COMPACT_ATOMS: atom_id res chain seq x y z
N MET A 1 -45.15 13.87 10.49
CA MET A 1 -44.24 14.15 9.36
C MET A 1 -42.81 14.21 9.89
N ARG A 2 -41.99 13.19 9.60
CA ARG A 2 -40.53 13.21 9.79
C ARG A 2 -39.92 12.69 8.49
N SER A 3 -39.11 13.51 7.83
CA SER A 3 -38.32 13.15 6.65
C SER A 3 -37.17 12.21 7.03
N PRO A 4 -36.69 11.35 6.12
CA PRO A 4 -35.63 10.39 6.41
C PRO A 4 -34.25 11.05 6.32
N SER A 5 -33.40 10.74 7.29
CA SER A 5 -31.98 11.07 7.33
C SER A 5 -31.22 10.31 6.24
N GLY A 6 -30.65 11.04 5.29
CA GLY A 6 -29.71 10.52 4.29
C GLY A 6 -28.37 10.16 4.95
N ASN A 7 -27.94 8.91 4.75
CA ASN A 7 -26.66 8.40 5.22
C ASN A 7 -25.57 8.81 4.22
N GLY A 8 -24.83 9.86 4.54
CA GLY A 8 -23.68 10.32 3.74
C GLY A 8 -22.42 9.54 4.12
N TYR A 9 -21.97 8.62 3.27
CA TYR A 9 -20.66 8.00 3.38
C TYR A 9 -19.57 9.03 3.05
N ALA A 10 -18.96 9.61 4.07
CA ALA A 10 -17.73 10.40 3.92
C ALA A 10 -16.54 9.44 3.67
N GLY A 11 -16.36 9.05 2.41
CA GLY A 11 -15.20 8.29 1.95
C GLY A 11 -13.93 9.15 1.96
N GLY A 12 -13.20 9.12 3.07
CA GLY A 12 -11.92 9.81 3.21
C GLY A 12 -10.75 8.84 3.40
N VAL A 13 -10.33 8.11 2.37
CA VAL A 13 -9.05 7.37 2.39
C VAL A 13 -8.49 7.22 0.96
N VAL A 14 -7.70 8.19 0.48
CA VAL A 14 -6.80 8.01 -0.68
C VAL A 14 -5.61 8.98 -0.58
N PHE A 15 -4.56 8.69 0.20
CA PHE A 15 -3.34 9.51 0.20
C PHE A 15 -2.13 8.74 0.77
N PHE A 16 -1.50 7.83 0.03
CA PHE A 16 -0.11 7.44 0.36
C PHE A 16 0.81 7.21 -0.86
N ALA A 17 0.30 6.74 -2.01
CA ALA A 17 1.11 6.66 -3.24
C ALA A 17 1.39 8.02 -3.95
N LYS A 18 0.81 9.13 -3.46
CA LYS A 18 0.82 10.42 -4.15
C LYS A 18 2.19 11.12 -4.24
N PHE A 19 3.20 10.76 -3.43
CA PHE A 19 4.41 11.58 -3.37
C PHE A 19 5.51 11.17 -4.35
N SER A 20 5.69 9.90 -4.72
CA SER A 20 6.87 9.52 -5.51
C SER A 20 6.76 9.88 -6.99
N ILE A 21 5.63 9.60 -7.64
CA ILE A 21 5.45 9.87 -9.09
C ILE A 21 5.27 11.36 -9.36
N LEU A 22 4.44 12.05 -8.55
CA LEU A 22 4.16 13.46 -8.73
C LEU A 22 5.38 14.34 -8.43
N LYS A 23 6.20 13.96 -7.44
CA LYS A 23 7.46 14.64 -7.14
C LYS A 23 8.47 14.46 -8.27
N THR A 24 8.57 13.28 -8.88
CA THR A 24 9.42 13.06 -10.06
C THR A 24 8.95 13.90 -11.25
N TYR A 25 7.65 13.97 -11.54
CA TYR A 25 7.12 14.80 -12.61
C TYR A 25 7.35 16.31 -12.37
N CYS A 26 7.11 16.80 -11.15
CA CYS A 26 7.37 18.20 -10.79
C CYS A 26 8.88 18.55 -10.80
N LEU A 27 9.75 17.63 -10.38
CA LEU A 27 11.21 17.81 -10.43
C LEU A 27 11.72 17.85 -11.88
N LEU A 28 11.21 16.99 -12.77
CA LEU A 28 11.59 16.96 -14.19
C LEU A 28 11.17 18.24 -14.95
N GLN A 29 10.14 18.94 -14.48
CA GLN A 29 9.68 20.23 -15.02
C GLN A 29 10.29 21.45 -14.31
N GLY A 30 11.25 21.25 -13.40
CA GLY A 30 11.92 22.34 -12.67
C GLY A 30 11.01 23.14 -11.75
N THR A 31 9.82 22.64 -11.40
CA THR A 31 8.81 23.38 -10.63
C THR A 31 8.63 22.76 -9.25
N ILE A 32 9.11 23.40 -8.19
CA ILE A 32 8.76 23.05 -6.82
C ILE A 32 7.37 23.64 -6.53
N LEU A 33 6.32 22.87 -6.81
CA LEU A 33 4.95 23.32 -6.55
C LEU A 33 4.60 23.13 -5.06
N HIS A 34 4.14 24.19 -4.41
CA HIS A 34 3.55 24.13 -3.08
C HIS A 34 2.29 23.22 -3.10
N PRO A 35 2.02 22.40 -2.06
CA PRO A 35 0.96 21.37 -2.09
C PRO A 35 -0.44 21.88 -2.47
N LYS A 36 -0.77 23.12 -2.09
CA LYS A 36 -2.06 23.76 -2.43
C LYS A 36 -2.16 24.16 -3.91
N THR A 37 -1.03 24.37 -4.59
CA THR A 37 -0.96 24.76 -6.01
C THR A 37 -1.07 23.53 -6.92
N ILE A 38 -0.56 22.38 -6.47
CA ILE A 38 -0.60 21.10 -7.18
C ILE A 38 -2.04 20.65 -7.46
N VAL A 39 -2.94 20.76 -6.49
CA VAL A 39 -4.33 20.30 -6.62
C VAL A 39 -5.11 21.13 -7.66
N ARG A 40 -4.81 22.43 -7.76
CA ARG A 40 -5.52 23.35 -8.67
C ARG A 40 -5.04 23.20 -10.12
N TYR A 41 -3.73 23.03 -10.34
CA TYR A 41 -3.15 22.83 -11.68
C TYR A 41 -3.44 21.43 -12.27
N ALA A 42 -3.52 20.39 -11.42
CA ALA A 42 -3.80 19.03 -11.88
C ALA A 42 -5.22 18.86 -12.46
N VAL A 43 -6.19 19.70 -12.06
CA VAL A 43 -7.57 19.64 -12.58
C VAL A 43 -7.69 20.30 -13.96
N GLU A 44 -6.87 21.31 -14.25
CA GLU A 44 -6.96 22.09 -15.50
C GLU A 44 -6.10 21.55 -16.66
N LEU A 45 -5.09 20.70 -16.42
CA LEU A 45 -4.04 20.42 -17.42
C LEU A 45 -3.83 18.95 -17.81
N THR A 46 -4.54 17.98 -17.24
CA THR A 46 -4.26 16.57 -17.54
C THR A 46 -5.52 15.81 -17.95
N PRO A 47 -5.63 15.37 -19.22
CA PRO A 47 -6.69 14.44 -19.64
C PRO A 47 -6.46 13.00 -19.12
N TYR A 48 -5.48 12.81 -18.23
CA TYR A 48 -5.02 11.53 -17.75
C TYR A 48 -4.95 11.52 -16.22
N ALA A 49 -5.26 10.37 -15.63
CA ALA A 49 -5.13 10.11 -14.20
C ALA A 49 -4.27 8.85 -13.99
N ILE A 50 -3.40 8.88 -12.97
CA ILE A 50 -2.64 7.71 -12.51
C ILE A 50 -3.25 7.28 -11.19
N PHE A 51 -3.75 6.05 -11.15
CA PHE A 51 -4.27 5.43 -9.95
C PHE A 51 -3.23 4.47 -9.39
N ASP A 52 -3.03 4.58 -8.08
CA ASP A 52 -2.38 3.52 -7.34
C ASP A 52 -3.26 2.27 -7.35
N MET A 53 -2.67 1.07 -7.22
CA MET A 53 -3.44 -0.17 -7.24
C MET A 53 -3.87 -0.55 -5.82
N ASP A 54 -2.90 -0.68 -4.91
CA ASP A 54 -3.13 -1.21 -3.57
C ASP A 54 -3.81 -0.20 -2.65
N GLY A 55 -4.93 -0.61 -2.03
CA GLY A 55 -5.75 0.28 -1.19
C GLY A 55 -6.51 1.37 -1.95
N THR A 56 -6.26 1.54 -3.25
CA THR A 56 -6.95 2.50 -4.13
C THR A 56 -7.92 1.78 -5.07
N LEU A 57 -7.43 0.95 -5.99
CA LEU A 57 -8.28 0.14 -6.89
C LEU A 57 -8.67 -1.20 -6.27
N LEU A 58 -7.80 -1.76 -5.44
CA LEU A 58 -8.02 -3.03 -4.76
C LEU A 58 -8.16 -2.85 -3.25
N CYS A 59 -9.07 -3.61 -2.64
CA CYS A 59 -9.15 -3.81 -1.19
C CYS A 59 -8.06 -4.79 -0.73
N SER A 60 -6.79 -4.43 -0.93
CA SER A 60 -5.64 -5.31 -0.71
C SER A 60 -4.84 -5.06 0.57
N THR A 61 -5.15 -4.00 1.35
CA THR A 61 -4.36 -3.66 2.54
C THR A 61 -4.36 -4.77 3.60
N GLY A 62 -5.51 -5.39 3.88
CA GLY A 62 -5.59 -6.51 4.83
C GLY A 62 -4.94 -7.80 4.31
N MET A 63 -4.88 -7.99 2.99
CA MET A 63 -4.24 -9.16 2.37
C MET A 63 -2.73 -9.17 2.63
N TRP A 64 -2.08 -8.01 2.62
CA TRP A 64 -0.65 -7.89 2.97
C TRP A 64 -0.35 -8.23 4.44
N ASP A 65 -1.29 -7.96 5.35
CA ASP A 65 -1.18 -8.40 6.74
C ASP A 65 -1.24 -9.94 6.84
N HIS A 66 -2.13 -10.57 6.09
CA HIS A 66 -2.22 -12.04 6.05
C HIS A 66 -0.97 -12.69 5.44
N VAL A 67 -0.36 -12.08 4.41
CA VAL A 67 0.92 -12.53 3.84
C VAL A 67 2.00 -12.58 4.92
N THR A 68 2.12 -11.49 5.69
CA THR A 68 3.08 -11.39 6.81
C THR A 68 2.80 -12.49 7.85
N ASP A 69 1.54 -12.64 8.26
CA ASP A 69 1.16 -13.59 9.29
C ASP A 69 1.41 -15.05 8.86
N ARG A 70 1.08 -15.41 7.62
CA ARG A 70 1.32 -16.75 7.09
C ARG A 70 2.81 -17.09 7.05
N ILE A 71 3.66 -16.16 6.64
CA ILE A 71 5.10 -16.39 6.58
C ILE A 71 5.67 -16.57 7.99
N LEU A 72 5.37 -15.64 8.90
CA LEU A 72 5.92 -15.68 10.26
C LEU A 72 5.41 -16.90 11.04
N ALA A 73 4.15 -17.29 10.85
CA ALA A 73 3.58 -18.50 11.46
C ALA A 73 4.34 -19.78 11.07
N LYS A 74 4.80 -19.91 9.81
CA LYS A 74 5.62 -21.07 9.37
C LYS A 74 6.90 -21.24 10.16
N TYR A 75 7.42 -20.15 10.74
CA TYR A 75 8.67 -20.14 11.50
C TYR A 75 8.46 -19.90 13.00
N GLY A 76 7.22 -19.96 13.50
CA GLY A 76 6.90 -19.70 14.89
C GLY A 76 7.25 -18.28 15.35
N LYS A 77 7.23 -17.31 14.43
CA LYS A 77 7.53 -15.90 14.69
C LYS A 77 6.25 -15.09 14.79
N THR A 78 6.35 -13.95 15.46
CA THR A 78 5.27 -12.96 15.57
C THR A 78 5.85 -11.58 15.27
N ILE A 79 5.00 -10.69 14.77
CA ILE A 79 5.34 -9.29 14.52
C ILE A 79 4.60 -8.39 15.49
N THR A 80 5.27 -7.39 16.05
CA THR A 80 4.60 -6.38 16.90
C THR A 80 3.81 -5.40 16.03
N HIS A 81 2.93 -4.62 16.66
CA HIS A 81 2.20 -3.57 15.94
C HIS A 81 3.15 -2.52 15.34
N GLU A 82 4.16 -2.08 16.08
CA GLU A 82 5.16 -1.12 15.61
C GLU A 82 5.94 -1.66 14.41
N GLN A 83 6.40 -2.92 14.48
CA GLN A 83 7.08 -3.59 13.39
C GLN A 83 6.19 -3.73 12.16
N ARG A 84 4.89 -4.01 12.35
CA ARG A 84 3.91 -4.05 11.25
C ARG A 84 3.77 -2.68 10.58
N MET A 85 3.72 -1.60 11.36
CA MET A 85 3.66 -0.25 10.82
C MET A 85 4.92 0.14 10.06
N ALA A 86 6.10 -0.25 10.56
CA ALA A 86 7.34 -0.08 9.82
C ALA A 86 7.32 -0.88 8.51
N ASN A 87 6.88 -2.14 8.56
CA ASN A 87 6.83 -3.06 7.43
C ASN A 87 6.00 -2.52 6.25
N MET A 88 4.90 -1.80 6.51
CA MET A 88 4.05 -1.21 5.46
C MET A 88 4.77 -0.18 4.57
N THR A 89 5.94 0.32 4.99
CA THR A 89 6.73 1.29 4.23
C THR A 89 7.91 0.68 3.49
N LEU A 90 8.17 -0.62 3.70
CA LEU A 90 9.31 -1.32 3.12
C LEU A 90 8.97 -1.88 1.74
N THR A 91 10.01 -2.03 0.92
CA THR A 91 9.93 -2.90 -0.27
C THR A 91 9.93 -4.36 0.17
N VAL A 92 9.63 -5.28 -0.75
CA VAL A 92 9.73 -6.73 -0.48
C VAL A 92 11.11 -7.11 0.06
N GLU A 93 12.18 -6.52 -0.47
CA GLU A 93 13.56 -6.76 -0.03
C GLU A 93 13.78 -6.20 1.39
N GLY A 94 13.24 -5.03 1.69
CA GLY A 94 13.29 -4.46 3.04
C GLY A 94 12.52 -5.31 4.06
N THR A 95 11.34 -5.80 3.71
CA THR A 95 10.57 -6.75 4.53
C THR A 95 11.32 -8.05 4.74
N ALA A 96 11.94 -8.60 3.68
CA ALA A 96 12.73 -9.82 3.77
C ALA A 96 13.92 -9.65 4.74
N ALA A 97 14.65 -8.54 4.63
CA ALA A 97 15.73 -8.20 5.55
C ALA A 97 15.22 -8.06 6.99
N MET A 98 14.09 -7.40 7.21
CA MET A 98 13.48 -7.30 8.54
C MET A 98 13.12 -8.69 9.11
N PHE A 99 12.50 -9.56 8.31
CA PHE A 99 12.10 -10.89 8.75
C PHE A 99 13.30 -11.75 9.12
N VAL A 100 14.36 -11.74 8.31
CA VAL A 100 15.56 -12.52 8.54
C VAL A 100 16.39 -11.95 9.68
N GLN A 101 16.76 -10.67 9.60
CA GLN A 101 17.72 -10.06 10.52
C GLN A 101 17.10 -9.72 11.88
N GLN A 102 15.86 -9.23 11.92
CA GLN A 102 15.24 -8.73 13.16
C GLN A 102 14.32 -9.76 13.80
N LEU A 103 13.55 -10.51 13.00
CA LEU A 103 12.63 -11.53 13.53
C LEU A 103 13.24 -12.94 13.58
N GLY A 104 14.43 -13.11 12.99
CA GLY A 104 15.17 -14.37 13.02
C GLY A 104 14.49 -15.49 12.23
N VAL A 105 13.87 -15.16 11.10
CA VAL A 105 13.39 -16.16 10.13
C VAL A 105 14.62 -16.88 9.55
N PRO A 106 14.67 -18.23 9.60
CA PRO A 106 15.85 -19.02 9.19
C PRO A 106 15.91 -19.22 7.67
N LEU A 107 15.87 -18.13 6.92
CA LEU A 107 16.07 -18.08 5.48
C LEU A 107 17.17 -17.07 5.14
N THR A 108 17.71 -17.14 3.93
CA THR A 108 18.42 -15.99 3.38
C THR A 108 17.43 -14.90 2.95
N GLU A 109 17.86 -13.65 2.88
CA GLU A 109 16.99 -12.54 2.43
C GLU A 109 16.42 -12.76 1.03
N PRO A 110 17.18 -13.25 0.02
CA PRO A 110 16.61 -13.54 -1.29
C PRO A 110 15.54 -14.64 -1.26
N GLU A 111 15.73 -15.71 -0.49
CA GLU A 111 14.72 -16.76 -0.32
C GLU A 111 13.47 -16.24 0.37
N CYS A 112 13.64 -15.41 1.40
CA CYS A 112 12.53 -14.77 2.11
C CYS A 112 11.76 -13.82 1.18
N ALA A 113 12.47 -13.04 0.34
CA ALA A 113 11.85 -12.16 -0.66
C ALA A 113 11.03 -12.95 -1.67
N GLU A 114 11.54 -14.07 -2.19
CA GLU A 114 10.78 -14.94 -3.09
C GLU A 114 9.56 -15.56 -2.43
N LEU A 115 9.67 -15.95 -1.16
CA LEU A 115 8.53 -16.43 -0.39
C LEU A 115 7.46 -15.34 -0.22
N ILE A 116 7.85 -14.10 0.09
CA ILE A 116 6.94 -12.96 0.16
C ILE A 116 6.23 -12.75 -1.17
N ARG A 117 6.96 -12.77 -2.30
CA ARG A 117 6.36 -12.64 -3.64
C ARG A 117 5.39 -13.78 -3.93
N ALA A 118 5.70 -15.01 -3.53
CA ALA A 118 4.83 -16.17 -3.73
C ALA A 118 3.53 -16.05 -2.93
N GLU A 119 3.61 -15.67 -1.66
CA GLU A 119 2.45 -15.46 -0.79
C GLU A 119 1.62 -14.26 -1.23
N ALA A 120 2.25 -13.19 -1.73
CA ALA A 120 1.56 -12.04 -2.31
C ALA A 120 0.80 -12.43 -3.59
N ARG A 121 1.41 -13.22 -4.48
CA ARG A 121 0.71 -13.75 -5.68
C ARG A 121 -0.53 -14.54 -5.29
N TYR A 122 -0.43 -15.39 -4.27
CA TYR A 122 -1.58 -16.11 -3.73
C TYR A 122 -2.64 -15.15 -3.17
N GLY A 123 -2.25 -14.18 -2.36
CA GLY A 123 -3.15 -13.18 -1.78
C GLY A 123 -3.89 -12.36 -2.85
N TYR A 124 -3.19 -11.90 -3.89
CA TYR A 124 -3.83 -11.20 -5.01
C TYR A 124 -4.81 -12.10 -5.78
N ALA A 125 -4.50 -13.37 -5.97
CA ALA A 125 -5.34 -14.29 -6.72
C ALA A 125 -6.59 -14.74 -5.94
N GLN A 126 -6.56 -14.73 -4.61
CA GLN A 126 -7.59 -15.35 -3.76
C GLN A 126 -8.33 -14.39 -2.84
N GLU A 127 -7.69 -13.29 -2.43
CA GLU A 127 -8.20 -12.41 -1.36
C GLU A 127 -8.47 -10.99 -1.83
N ALA A 128 -7.65 -10.47 -2.77
CA ALA A 128 -7.81 -9.11 -3.25
C ALA A 128 -9.10 -8.97 -4.08
N THR A 129 -9.92 -7.99 -3.70
CA THR A 129 -11.18 -7.66 -4.39
C THR A 129 -11.14 -6.23 -4.92
N VAL A 130 -11.89 -5.96 -5.99
CA VAL A 130 -12.04 -4.60 -6.52
C VAL A 130 -12.71 -3.73 -5.48
N LYS A 131 -12.14 -2.56 -5.22
CA LYS A 131 -12.70 -1.61 -4.26
C LYS A 131 -13.98 -0.99 -4.85
N PRO A 132 -15.10 -0.91 -4.09
CA PRO A 132 -16.33 -0.34 -4.61
C PRO A 132 -16.13 1.08 -5.16
N GLY A 133 -16.62 1.32 -6.38
CA GLY A 133 -16.48 2.61 -7.07
C GLY A 133 -15.14 2.85 -7.76
N SER A 134 -14.30 1.82 -7.86
CA SER A 134 -13.13 1.80 -8.76
C SER A 134 -13.54 1.55 -10.21
#